data_AF-A0A559LNS9-F1
#
_entry.id   AF-A0A559LNS9-F1
#
_cell.length_a   1.000
_cell.length_b   1.000
_cell.length_c   1.000
_cell.angle_alpha   90.00
_cell.angle_beta   90.00
_cell.angle_gamma   90.00
#
_symmetry.space_group_name_H-M   'P 1'
#
loop_
_entity.id
_entity.type
_entity.pdbx_description
1 polymer ?
#
loop_
_entity_poly.entity_id
_entity_poly.type
_entity_poly.pdbx_seq_one_letter_code
_entity_poly.pdbx_strand_id
1 'polypeptide(L)'
;MAATPDNLSSSMADLRVSAPFTLSGSDTSSVDEDAPLPFPEALPRADFLAQDFQPAAYLSALPHRHQTLEDLRSDLRDRSAAISSELLELVNSNYTAFLSLGSELRGGDDKVEDVKVSLLGFRRAVEEVKTKLLRRGAR
;
A
#
# COMPACT_ATOMS: atom_id res chain seq x y z
N MET A 1 20.27 23.86 -84.57
CA MET A 1 20.98 22.66 -85.05
C MET A 1 22.18 22.43 -84.14
N ALA A 2 22.26 21.22 -83.57
CA ALA A 2 23.38 20.56 -82.86
C ALA A 2 24.17 21.36 -81.79
N ALA A 3 24.09 21.05 -80.48
CA ALA A 3 24.54 19.83 -79.78
C ALA A 3 26.07 19.63 -79.79
N THR A 4 26.71 19.94 -78.65
CA THR A 4 27.63 19.04 -77.93
C THR A 4 27.66 19.41 -76.43
N PRO A 5 27.67 18.42 -75.52
CA PRO A 5 27.77 18.57 -74.06
C PRO A 5 29.21 18.32 -73.57
N ASP A 6 29.55 18.79 -72.37
CA ASP A 6 30.48 18.13 -71.42
C ASP A 6 30.80 19.06 -70.23
N ASN A 7 30.32 18.74 -69.04
CA ASN A 7 31.20 18.65 -67.87
C ASN A 7 30.51 17.83 -66.75
N LEU A 8 31.11 16.68 -66.49
CA LEU A 8 30.75 15.70 -65.47
C LEU A 8 31.13 16.23 -64.08
N SER A 9 30.16 16.73 -63.31
CA SER A 9 30.32 16.86 -61.85
C SER A 9 29.77 15.62 -61.16
N SER A 10 30.55 14.54 -61.22
CA SER A 10 30.37 13.37 -60.38
C SER A 10 31.06 13.63 -59.04
N SER A 11 30.32 13.68 -57.94
CA SER A 11 30.75 13.08 -56.66
C SER A 11 29.62 13.18 -55.65
N MET A 12 28.74 12.16 -55.66
CA MET A 12 28.13 11.67 -54.43
C MET A 12 29.22 10.97 -53.63
N ALA A 13 29.83 11.67 -52.68
CA ALA A 13 30.53 11.08 -51.54
C ALA A 13 30.86 12.21 -50.56
N ASP A 14 30.90 11.88 -49.27
CA ASP A 14 31.21 12.77 -48.15
C ASP A 14 30.05 13.62 -47.59
N LEU A 15 28.89 12.99 -47.40
CA LEU A 15 28.12 13.27 -46.19
C LEU A 15 28.86 12.59 -45.02
N ARG A 16 29.90 13.24 -44.51
CA ARG A 16 30.63 12.78 -43.32
C ARG A 16 29.69 12.82 -42.12
N VAL A 17 29.30 11.61 -41.72
CA VAL A 17 28.59 11.26 -40.50
C VAL A 17 29.27 11.86 -39.28
N SER A 18 28.41 12.37 -38.40
CA SER A 18 28.66 13.07 -37.16
C SER A 18 29.77 12.49 -36.28
N ALA A 19 30.44 13.40 -35.57
CA ALA A 19 31.47 13.15 -34.57
C ALA A 19 31.15 11.95 -33.65
N PRO A 20 32.17 11.17 -33.24
CA PRO A 20 31.98 10.12 -32.25
C PRO A 20 31.55 10.76 -30.93
N PHE A 21 30.41 10.32 -30.41
CA PHE A 21 30.01 10.67 -29.05
C PHE A 21 31.01 10.00 -28.10
N THR A 22 31.79 10.81 -27.40
CA THR A 22 32.65 10.34 -26.33
C THR A 22 31.79 10.22 -25.08
N LEU A 23 31.39 9.00 -24.72
CA LEU A 23 30.97 8.71 -23.34
C LEU A 23 32.17 8.98 -22.45
N SER A 24 32.12 10.09 -21.71
CA SER A 24 32.92 10.25 -20.50
C SER A 24 32.42 9.17 -19.53
N GLY A 25 33.12 8.03 -19.49
CA GLY A 25 32.88 6.99 -18.50
C GLY A 25 33.11 7.57 -17.12
N SER A 26 32.03 7.72 -16.35
CA SER A 26 32.09 7.99 -14.92
C SER A 26 32.90 6.90 -14.22
N ASP A 27 33.68 7.34 -13.23
CA ASP A 27 34.48 6.56 -12.29
C ASP A 27 34.07 5.09 -12.14
N THR A 28 34.87 4.21 -12.72
CA THR A 28 34.86 2.79 -12.37
C THR A 28 35.58 2.67 -11.02
N SER A 29 34.82 2.74 -9.92
CA SER A 29 35.28 2.11 -8.68
C SER A 29 35.61 0.66 -9.03
N SER A 30 36.84 0.24 -8.76
CA SER A 30 37.34 -1.12 -8.98
C SER A 30 36.47 -2.12 -8.22
N VAL A 31 35.39 -2.56 -8.85
CA VAL A 31 34.59 -3.70 -8.43
C VAL A 31 35.20 -4.91 -9.11
N ASP A 32 35.62 -5.90 -8.33
CA ASP A 32 36.01 -7.21 -8.85
C ASP A 32 34.94 -7.68 -9.85
N GLU A 33 35.31 -7.92 -11.11
CA GLU A 33 34.38 -8.41 -12.15
C GLU A 33 33.84 -9.81 -11.81
N ASP A 34 34.42 -10.51 -10.83
CA ASP A 34 33.97 -11.79 -10.29
C ASP A 34 33.10 -11.65 -9.01
N ALA A 35 32.74 -10.44 -8.60
CA ALA A 35 31.82 -10.23 -7.48
C ALA A 35 30.41 -10.72 -7.86
N PRO A 36 29.78 -11.62 -7.07
CA PRO A 36 28.41 -12.08 -7.32
C PRO A 36 27.45 -10.89 -7.39
N LEU A 37 26.69 -10.80 -8.48
CA LEU A 37 25.70 -9.75 -8.64
C LEU A 37 24.70 -9.80 -7.46
N PRO A 38 24.38 -8.65 -6.83
CA PRO A 38 23.41 -8.61 -5.76
C PRO A 38 22.03 -9.03 -6.30
N PHE A 39 21.33 -9.87 -5.55
CA PHE A 39 19.96 -10.25 -5.87
C PHE A 39 19.03 -9.03 -5.78
N PRO A 40 18.01 -8.94 -6.65
CA PRO A 40 17.00 -7.89 -6.56
C PRO A 40 16.30 -7.94 -5.19
N GLU A 41 16.16 -6.79 -4.54
CA GLU A 41 15.35 -6.66 -3.34
C GLU A 41 13.87 -6.75 -3.71
N ALA A 42 13.08 -7.43 -2.88
CA ALA A 42 11.64 -7.51 -3.10
C ALA A 42 11.01 -6.12 -3.05
N LEU A 43 10.02 -5.88 -3.92
CA LEU A 43 9.32 -4.60 -3.96
C LEU A 43 8.70 -4.32 -2.56
N PRO A 44 8.96 -3.15 -1.94
CA PRO A 44 8.50 -2.86 -0.59
C PRO A 44 7.01 -2.55 -0.51
N ARG A 45 6.35 -3.09 0.53
CA ARG A 45 5.10 -2.61 1.17
C ARG A 45 4.66 -1.19 0.80
N ALA A 46 5.44 -0.29 1.38
CA ALA A 46 5.09 1.10 1.56
C ALA A 46 4.99 1.88 0.24
N ASP A 47 5.75 1.47 -0.78
CA ASP A 47 5.88 2.21 -2.02
C ASP A 47 4.58 2.31 -2.82
N PHE A 48 3.65 1.38 -2.57
CA PHE A 48 2.36 1.29 -3.26
C PHE A 48 1.20 1.88 -2.44
N LEU A 49 1.49 2.50 -1.30
CA LEU A 49 0.47 3.12 -0.43
C LEU A 49 0.35 4.64 -0.64
N ALA A 50 1.19 5.23 -1.50
CA ALA A 50 1.12 6.65 -1.81
C ALA A 50 -0.18 7.01 -2.56
N GLN A 51 -0.85 8.09 -2.14
CA GLN A 51 -2.08 8.56 -2.79
C GLN A 51 -1.86 8.95 -4.26
N ASP A 52 -0.70 9.54 -4.56
CA ASP A 52 -0.31 10.00 -5.90
C ASP A 52 0.74 9.07 -6.54
N PHE A 53 0.55 7.75 -6.43
CA PHE A 53 1.48 6.78 -6.99
C PHE A 53 1.62 6.96 -8.51
N GLN A 54 2.86 7.19 -8.98
CA GLN A 54 3.20 7.36 -10.39
C GLN A 54 4.02 6.16 -10.88
N PRO A 55 3.43 5.21 -11.63
CA PRO A 55 4.10 3.97 -12.01
C PRO A 55 5.38 4.19 -12.81
N ALA A 56 5.38 5.12 -13.77
CA ALA A 56 6.54 5.39 -14.62
C ALA A 56 7.71 6.02 -13.84
N ALA A 57 7.40 6.93 -12.92
CA ALA A 57 8.42 7.55 -12.05
C ALA A 57 8.99 6.53 -11.06
N TYR A 58 8.13 5.68 -10.49
CA TYR A 58 8.55 4.58 -9.62
C TYR A 58 9.49 3.63 -10.37
N LEU A 59 9.07 3.08 -11.50
CA LEU A 59 9.85 2.10 -12.28
C LEU A 59 11.21 2.62 -12.77
N SER A 60 11.29 3.93 -13.06
CA SER A 60 12.55 4.56 -13.49
C SER A 60 13.52 4.86 -12.33
N ALA A 61 13.01 4.97 -11.10
CA ALA A 61 13.79 5.23 -9.91
C ALA A 61 14.26 3.95 -9.19
N LEU A 62 13.86 2.75 -9.64
CA LEU A 62 14.27 1.50 -9.00
C LEU A 62 15.81 1.37 -8.99
N PRO A 63 16.42 1.24 -7.80
CA PRO A 63 17.83 0.91 -7.71
C PRO A 63 18.01 -0.57 -8.11
N HIS A 64 18.95 -0.83 -9.03
CA HIS A 64 19.50 -2.16 -9.39
C HIS A 64 18.79 -2.86 -10.57
N ARG A 65 19.23 -2.50 -11.79
CA ARG A 65 18.76 -3.05 -13.09
C ARG A 65 19.28 -4.46 -13.42
N HIS A 66 19.58 -5.29 -12.43
CA HIS A 66 20.06 -6.66 -12.67
C HIS A 66 18.93 -7.70 -12.75
N GLN A 67 17.67 -7.29 -12.54
CA GLN A 67 16.49 -8.14 -12.67
C GLN A 67 16.00 -8.22 -14.12
N THR A 68 15.49 -9.39 -14.53
CA THR A 68 14.80 -9.50 -15.83
C THR A 68 13.44 -8.79 -15.80
N LEU A 69 12.99 -8.30 -16.95
CA LEU A 69 11.66 -7.67 -17.05
C LEU A 69 10.51 -8.64 -16.75
N GLU A 70 10.72 -9.94 -16.99
CA GLU A 70 9.71 -10.96 -16.69
C GLU A 70 9.58 -11.16 -15.18
N ASP A 71 10.70 -11.23 -14.45
CA ASP A 71 10.68 -11.35 -12.99
C ASP A 71 10.05 -10.10 -12.35
N LEU A 72 10.44 -8.89 -12.82
CA LEU A 72 9.83 -7.65 -12.34
C LEU A 72 8.31 -7.63 -12.59
N ARG A 73 7.86 -8.16 -13.73
CA ARG A 73 6.44 -8.26 -14.05
C ARG A 73 5.74 -9.25 -13.13
N SER A 74 6.37 -10.38 -12.81
CA SER A 74 5.84 -11.35 -11.85
C SER A 74 5.70 -10.72 -10.47
N ASP A 75 6.76 -10.10 -9.97
CA ASP A 75 6.79 -9.45 -8.65
C ASP A 75 5.71 -8.37 -8.53
N LEU A 76 5.53 -7.54 -9.57
CA LEU A 76 4.47 -6.54 -9.59
C LEU A 76 3.07 -7.16 -9.58
N ARG A 77 2.86 -8.28 -10.28
CA ARG A 77 1.58 -8.98 -10.28
C ARG A 77 1.27 -9.62 -8.93
N ASP A 78 2.25 -10.32 -8.37
CA ASP A 78 2.12 -10.95 -7.05
C ASP A 78 1.83 -9.89 -5.99
N ARG A 79 2.52 -8.74 -6.10
CA ARG A 79 2.29 -7.62 -5.21
C ARG A 79 0.91 -6.99 -5.36
N SER A 80 0.45 -6.80 -6.59
CA SER A 80 -0.90 -6.30 -6.87
C SER A 80 -1.96 -7.26 -6.32
N ALA A 81 -1.75 -8.57 -6.43
CA ALA A 81 -2.66 -9.58 -5.89
C ALA A 81 -2.70 -9.53 -4.36
N ALA A 82 -1.53 -9.47 -3.71
CA ALA A 82 -1.41 -9.34 -2.26
C ALA A 82 -2.13 -8.10 -1.73
N ILE A 83 -1.89 -6.93 -2.32
CA ILE A 83 -2.55 -5.67 -1.93
C ILE A 83 -4.07 -5.78 -2.10
N SER A 84 -4.53 -6.43 -3.17
CA SER A 84 -5.96 -6.62 -3.42
C SER A 84 -6.61 -7.53 -2.36
N SER A 85 -5.93 -8.60 -1.96
CA SER A 85 -6.44 -9.47 -0.88
C SER A 85 -6.45 -8.78 0.48
N GLU A 86 -5.40 -8.02 0.81
CA GLU A 86 -5.34 -7.26 2.05
C GLU A 86 -6.42 -6.18 2.12
N LEU A 87 -6.74 -5.53 0.99
CA LEU A 87 -7.82 -4.56 0.92
C LEU A 87 -9.17 -5.22 1.25
N LEU A 88 -9.44 -6.40 0.68
CA LEU A 88 -10.65 -7.16 0.98
C LEU A 88 -10.70 -7.58 2.44
N GLU A 89 -9.59 -8.05 2.99
CA GLU A 89 -9.48 -8.45 4.39
C GLU A 89 -9.67 -7.27 5.35
N LEU A 90 -9.08 -6.11 5.04
CA LEU A 90 -9.25 -4.89 5.83
C LEU A 90 -10.71 -4.43 5.83
N VAL A 91 -11.37 -4.45 4.67
CA VAL A 91 -12.78 -4.08 4.57
C VAL A 91 -13.66 -5.08 5.32
N ASN A 92 -13.39 -6.37 5.19
CA ASN A 92 -14.17 -7.42 5.85
C ASN A 92 -14.01 -7.37 7.37
N SER A 93 -12.77 -7.22 7.86
CA SER A 93 -12.49 -7.08 9.30
C SER A 93 -13.13 -5.82 9.88
N ASN A 94 -13.08 -4.70 9.16
CA ASN A 94 -13.73 -3.47 9.59
C ASN A 94 -15.27 -3.62 9.63
N TYR A 95 -15.87 -4.24 8.61
CA TYR A 95 -17.31 -4.50 8.57
C TYR A 95 -17.75 -5.41 9.70
N THR A 96 -17.02 -6.49 9.95
CA THR A 96 -17.29 -7.44 11.05
C THR A 96 -17.18 -6.75 12.41
N ALA A 97 -16.15 -5.93 12.62
CA ALA A 97 -15.98 -5.16 13.85
C ALA A 97 -17.13 -4.17 14.07
N PHE A 98 -17.56 -3.47 13.01
CA PHE A 98 -18.69 -2.55 13.09
C PHE A 98 -20.01 -3.26 13.42
N LEU A 99 -20.27 -4.42 12.81
CA LEU A 99 -21.45 -5.24 13.13
C LEU A 99 -21.41 -5.79 14.55
N SER A 100 -20.25 -6.25 15.02
CA SER A 100 -20.07 -6.70 16.42
C SER A 100 -20.40 -5.57 17.38
N LEU A 101 -19.81 -4.39 17.16
CA LEU A 101 -20.07 -3.22 17.98
C LEU A 101 -21.55 -2.84 17.97
N GLY A 102 -22.21 -2.85 16.79
CA GLY A 102 -23.64 -2.60 16.69
C GLY A 102 -24.48 -3.62 17.46
N SER A 103 -24.10 -4.90 17.42
CA SER A 103 -24.79 -5.97 18.16
C SER A 103 -24.60 -5.87 19.67
N GLU A 104 -23.38 -5.53 20.11
CA GLU A 104 -23.03 -5.32 21.52
C GLU A 104 -23.73 -4.09 22.08
N LEU A 105 -23.77 -2.99 21.32
CA LEU A 105 -24.46 -1.77 21.73
C LEU A 105 -25.96 -2.01 21.83
N ARG A 106 -26.56 -2.68 20.85
CA ARG A 106 -27.98 -3.03 20.86
C ARG A 106 -28.35 -3.97 22.00
N GLY A 107 -27.52 -4.97 22.30
CA GLY A 107 -27.73 -5.85 23.47
C GLY A 107 -27.34 -5.19 24.80
N GLY A 108 -26.59 -4.08 24.76
CA GLY A 108 -26.20 -3.28 25.91
C GLY A 108 -27.39 -2.56 26.55
N ASP A 109 -28.32 -2.06 25.73
CA ASP A 109 -29.54 -1.40 26.22
C ASP A 109 -30.38 -2.35 27.09
N ASP A 110 -30.53 -3.60 26.67
CA ASP A 110 -31.25 -4.63 27.45
C ASP A 110 -30.56 -4.88 28.81
N LYS A 111 -29.23 -5.00 28.83
CA LYS A 111 -28.45 -5.17 30.07
C LYS A 111 -28.59 -3.97 31.01
N VAL A 112 -28.62 -2.76 30.47
CA VAL A 112 -28.80 -1.53 31.26
C VAL A 112 -30.20 -1.49 31.89
N GLU A 113 -31.23 -1.88 31.14
CA GLU A 113 -32.60 -1.96 31.67
C GLU A 113 -32.71 -3.04 32.77
N ASP A 114 -32.08 -4.20 32.60
CA ASP A 114 -32.01 -5.25 33.63
C ASP A 114 -31.38 -4.72 34.93
N VAL A 115 -30.26 -4.01 34.82
CA VAL A 115 -29.61 -3.37 35.98
C VAL A 115 -30.54 -2.35 36.63
N LYS A 116 -31.23 -1.52 35.85
CA LYS A 116 -32.18 -0.53 36.37
C LYS A 116 -33.33 -1.19 37.13
N VAL A 117 -33.90 -2.28 36.61
CA VAL A 117 -34.95 -3.05 37.30
C VAL A 117 -34.42 -3.63 38.61
N SER A 118 -33.20 -4.18 38.61
CA SER A 118 -32.58 -4.71 39.83
C SER A 118 -32.37 -3.64 40.91
N LEU A 119 -31.94 -2.43 40.52
CA LEU A 119 -31.75 -1.30 41.44
C LEU A 119 -33.07 -0.80 42.02
N LEU A 120 -34.15 -0.79 41.22
CA LEU A 120 -35.49 -0.46 41.71
C LEU A 120 -35.97 -1.50 42.75
N GLY A 121 -35.72 -2.78 42.50
CA GLY A 121 -35.99 -3.86 43.45
C GLY A 121 -35.20 -3.69 44.76
N PHE A 122 -33.91 -3.41 44.65
CA PHE A 122 -33.05 -3.16 45.81
C PHE A 122 -33.52 -1.96 46.63
N ARG A 123 -33.84 -0.83 45.97
CA ARG A 123 -34.37 0.36 46.65
C ARG A 123 -35.65 0.03 47.43
N ARG A 124 -36.56 -0.75 46.84
CA ARG A 124 -37.80 -1.16 47.49
C ARG A 124 -37.52 -2.04 48.73
N ALA A 125 -36.60 -2.98 48.62
CA ALA A 125 -36.19 -3.83 49.74
C ALA A 125 -35.58 -3.01 50.89
N VAL A 126 -34.74 -2.01 50.58
CA VAL A 126 -34.16 -1.10 51.59
C VAL A 126 -35.24 -0.29 52.31
N GLU A 127 -36.22 0.26 51.59
CA GLU A 127 -37.34 0.98 52.21
C GLU A 127 -38.19 0.06 53.10
N GLU A 128 -38.40 -1.19 52.70
CA GLU A 128 -39.09 -2.17 53.53
C GLU A 128 -38.32 -2.45 54.84
N VAL A 129 -37.01 -2.61 54.77
CA VAL A 129 -36.17 -2.80 55.97
C VAL A 129 -36.21 -1.56 56.87
N LYS A 130 -36.13 -0.36 56.29
CA LYS A 130 -36.20 0.92 57.02
C LYS A 130 -37.53 1.07 57.76
N THR A 131 -38.65 0.77 57.11
CA THR A 131 -39.98 0.84 57.75
C THR A 131 -40.13 -0.20 58.87
N LYS A 132 -39.59 -1.41 58.72
CA LYS A 132 -39.54 -2.42 59.79
C LYS A 132 -38.72 -1.94 60.99
N LEU A 133 -37.57 -1.31 60.77
CA LEU A 133 -36.74 -0.75 61.83
C LEU A 133 -37.44 0.39 62.57
N LEU A 134 -38.06 1.32 61.85
CA LEU A 134 -38.83 2.44 62.45
C LEU A 134 -39.96 1.93 63.34
N ARG A 135 -40.71 0.90 62.89
CA ARG A 135 -41.76 0.27 63.71
C ARG A 135 -41.20 -0.43 64.95
N ARG A 136 -39.99 -0.95 64.89
CA ARG A 136 -39.35 -1.65 66.02
C ARG A 136 -38.73 -0.68 67.05
N GLY A 137 -38.21 0.47 66.61
CA GLY A 137 -37.65 1.50 67.49
C GLY A 137 -38.69 2.44 68.12
N ALA A 138 -39.97 2.33 67.74
CA ALA A 138 -41.08 3.07 68.34
C ALA A 138 -41.76 2.32 69.52
N ARG A 139 -41.15 1.23 69.99
CA ARG A 139 -41.46 0.55 71.26
C ARG A 139 -40.35 0.87 72.26
#